data_AF-A0AAN6YDA8-F1
#
_entry.id   AF-A0AAN6YDA8-F1
#
_cell.length_a   1.000
_cell.length_b   1.000
_cell.length_c   1.000
_cell.angle_alpha   90.00
_cell.angle_beta   90.00
_cell.angle_gamma   90.00
#
_symmetry.space_group_name_H-M   'P 1'
#
loop_
_entity.id
_entity.type
_entity.pdbx_description
1 polymer ?
#
loop_
_entity_poly.entity_id
_entity_poly.type
_entity_poly.pdbx_seq_one_letter_code
_entity_poly.pdbx_strand_id
1 'polypeptide(L)'
;MSDEKIVPGSVYFYAPNKGAAIFFTVAFAVSGLYHVWQCFYFKCFKLTTLLTLSCAVLTTAYATRAYGSVHYDDAQVYTASTLLLYIAPPIFQLANLQILGRLYHFVPYFALMHPARMFLTFASITAVIEILAVMGVAYLSNRSLPEKSTQMGDAMAKASLVLQLLQIAITLLMLITFHHVSRQGKITKSPRVTRPLAILYTTTGLLLLRTLYATIYHFTTPANPTLALQDQNGPALPSILLREVYFLVLDSTPILLTTILWNIFHPRSYLPADDTRYLAQDGQTELKGPGWKDSRSLTETFMNPFASLTHRAAHEKPFWERNGYAFGRSGRVVRTGGQGGRRAANQTHSQTQSHGVLGAQA
;
A
#
# COMPACT_ATOMS: atom_id res chain seq x y z
N MET A 1 22.81 21.54 15.35
CA MET A 1 23.93 21.28 14.43
C MET A 1 25.03 20.64 15.26
N SER A 2 25.04 19.32 15.33
CA SER A 2 26.11 18.57 15.98
C SER A 2 27.05 18.08 14.89
N ASP A 3 28.34 18.37 15.05
CA ASP A 3 29.43 18.02 14.14
C ASP A 3 29.32 16.58 13.64
N GLU A 4 29.16 16.42 12.33
CA GLU A 4 29.21 15.14 11.62
C GLU A 4 30.66 14.64 11.55
N LYS A 5 31.22 14.29 12.70
CA LYS A 5 32.50 13.59 12.78
C LYS A 5 32.27 12.12 12.45
N ILE A 6 32.96 11.63 11.43
CA ILE A 6 33.11 10.19 11.17
C ILE A 6 33.77 9.61 12.42
N VAL A 7 33.05 8.78 13.18
CA VAL A 7 33.58 8.16 14.41
C VAL A 7 34.35 6.90 14.00
N PRO A 8 35.68 6.82 14.24
CA PRO A 8 36.45 5.61 13.96
C PRO A 8 35.86 4.43 14.76
N GLY A 9 35.54 3.32 14.09
CA GLY A 9 34.92 2.13 14.70
C GLY A 9 33.39 2.05 14.58
N SER A 10 32.71 3.13 14.20
CA SER A 10 31.25 3.13 14.01
C SER A 10 30.81 2.27 12.82
N VAL A 11 29.74 1.50 13.00
CA VAL A 11 29.08 0.76 11.91
C VAL A 11 28.27 1.71 11.01
N TYR A 12 27.85 2.85 11.55
CA TYR A 12 27.08 3.88 10.83
C TYR A 12 27.97 4.77 9.97
N PHE A 13 27.48 5.13 8.78
CA PHE A 13 28.11 6.09 7.85
C PHE A 13 28.17 7.52 8.42
N TYR A 14 27.27 7.85 9.33
CA TYR A 14 27.15 9.14 10.01
C TYR A 14 26.64 8.88 11.43
N ALA A 15 27.03 9.69 12.42
CA ALA A 15 26.59 9.51 13.80
C ALA A 15 25.06 9.76 13.89
N PRO A 16 24.24 8.74 14.17
CA PRO A 16 22.78 8.92 14.19
C PRO A 16 22.35 9.90 15.28
N ASN A 17 21.50 10.85 14.91
CA ASN A 17 20.94 11.83 15.82
C ASN A 17 19.92 11.17 16.75
N LYS A 18 20.35 10.95 18.00
CA LYS A 18 19.52 10.37 19.06
C LYS A 18 18.16 11.06 19.21
N GLY A 19 18.14 12.40 19.19
CA GLY A 19 16.91 13.18 19.34
C GLY A 19 15.91 12.93 18.21
N ALA A 20 16.39 12.90 16.98
CA ALA A 20 15.56 12.60 15.81
C ALA A 20 15.01 11.17 15.84
N ALA A 21 15.86 10.18 16.19
CA ALA A 21 15.43 8.79 16.28
C ALA A 21 14.33 8.59 17.36
N ILE A 22 14.47 9.24 18.52
CA ILE A 22 13.45 9.21 19.58
C ILE A 22 12.15 9.87 19.09
N PHE A 23 12.24 11.03 18.43
CA PHE A 23 11.07 11.72 17.89
C PHE A 23 10.28 10.83 16.92
N PHE A 24 10.95 10.22 15.93
CA PHE A 24 10.27 9.33 14.97
C PHE A 24 9.72 8.09 15.65
N THR A 25 10.42 7.52 16.64
CA THR A 25 9.90 6.39 17.44
C THR A 25 8.57 6.74 18.09
N VAL A 26 8.51 7.86 18.81
CA VAL A 26 7.29 8.32 19.50
C VAL A 26 6.20 8.65 18.48
N ALA A 27 6.54 9.33 17.38
CA ALA A 27 5.58 9.72 16.35
C ALA A 27 4.92 8.49 15.69
N PHE A 28 5.70 7.47 15.32
CA PHE A 28 5.15 6.23 14.76
C PHE A 28 4.39 5.40 15.80
N ALA A 29 4.82 5.39 17.06
CA ALA A 29 4.12 4.70 18.15
C ALA A 29 2.74 5.32 18.40
N VAL A 30 2.66 6.65 18.52
CA VAL A 30 1.39 7.38 18.70
C VAL A 30 0.49 7.18 17.49
N SER A 31 1.04 7.28 16.28
CA SER A 31 0.30 7.05 15.03
C SER A 31 -0.27 5.62 14.97
N GLY A 32 0.54 4.62 15.37
CA GLY A 32 0.14 3.21 15.42
C GLY A 32 -0.92 2.91 16.47
N LEU A 33 -0.79 3.45 17.69
CA LEU A 33 -1.80 3.32 18.74
C LEU A 33 -3.14 3.94 18.32
N TYR A 34 -3.10 5.05 17.59
CA TYR A 34 -4.31 5.66 17.06
C TYR A 34 -4.96 4.79 15.97
N HIS A 35 -4.17 4.19 15.06
CA HIS A 35 -4.69 3.18 14.11
C HIS A 35 -5.31 1.97 14.82
N VAL A 36 -4.70 1.48 15.91
CA VAL A 36 -5.25 0.39 16.73
C VAL A 36 -6.61 0.80 17.32
N TRP A 37 -6.69 1.98 17.92
CA TRP A 37 -7.95 2.50 18.45
C TRP A 37 -9.02 2.62 17.35
N GLN A 38 -8.64 3.13 16.17
CA GLN A 38 -9.52 3.19 15.01
C GLN A 38 -10.00 1.81 14.55
N CYS A 39 -9.15 0.77 14.61
CA CYS A 39 -9.54 -0.60 14.30
C CYS A 39 -10.70 -1.07 15.18
N PHE A 40 -10.61 -0.84 16.49
CA PHE A 40 -11.64 -1.22 17.45
C PHE A 40 -12.90 -0.38 17.30
N TYR A 41 -12.77 0.94 17.16
CA TYR A 41 -13.90 1.85 17.04
C TYR A 41 -14.71 1.63 15.75
N PHE A 42 -14.03 1.50 14.61
CA PHE A 42 -14.66 1.34 13.29
C PHE A 42 -14.93 -0.12 12.90
N LYS A 43 -14.51 -1.09 13.73
CA LYS A 43 -14.58 -2.55 13.46
C LYS A 43 -13.99 -2.93 12.10
N CYS A 44 -12.90 -2.28 11.72
CA CYS A 44 -12.32 -2.35 10.38
C CYS A 44 -10.94 -3.02 10.34
N PHE A 45 -10.72 -4.03 11.20
CA PHE A 45 -9.45 -4.73 11.34
C PHE A 45 -8.79 -5.06 10.00
N LYS A 46 -9.51 -5.74 9.10
CA LYS A 46 -8.95 -6.16 7.82
C LYS A 46 -8.29 -5.02 7.03
N LEU A 47 -8.84 -3.80 7.09
CA LEU A 47 -8.36 -2.64 6.32
C LEU A 47 -7.18 -1.93 6.99
N THR A 48 -7.20 -1.85 8.32
CA THR A 48 -6.27 -1.02 9.09
C THR A 48 -5.11 -1.85 9.69
N THR A 49 -5.17 -3.19 9.63
CA THR A 49 -4.09 -4.08 10.11
C THR A 49 -2.75 -3.78 9.43
N LEU A 50 -2.72 -3.57 8.10
CA LEU A 50 -1.45 -3.28 7.41
C LEU A 50 -0.85 -1.95 7.84
N LEU A 51 -1.67 -0.90 8.01
CA LEU A 51 -1.21 0.40 8.51
C LEU A 51 -0.66 0.30 9.94
N THR A 52 -1.34 -0.47 10.79
CA THR A 52 -0.91 -0.74 12.17
C THR A 52 0.41 -1.50 12.19
N LEU A 53 0.53 -2.55 11.38
CA LEU A 53 1.75 -3.35 11.25
C LEU A 53 2.92 -2.49 10.79
N SER A 54 2.74 -1.65 9.77
CA SER A 54 3.81 -0.76 9.30
C SER A 54 4.26 0.24 10.37
N CYS A 55 3.32 0.78 11.16
CA CYS A 55 3.68 1.67 12.28
C CYS A 55 4.44 0.93 13.38
N ALA A 56 4.07 -0.32 13.69
CA ALA A 56 4.79 -1.14 14.65
C ALA A 56 6.22 -1.45 14.17
N VAL A 57 6.39 -1.84 12.90
CA VAL A 57 7.71 -2.07 12.29
C VAL A 57 8.58 -0.81 12.36
N LEU A 58 8.05 0.37 12.00
CA LEU A 58 8.80 1.62 12.09
C LEU A 58 9.13 2.05 13.51
N THR A 59 8.20 1.84 14.45
CA THR A 59 8.46 2.12 15.87
C THR A 59 9.66 1.31 16.34
N THR A 60 9.70 0.01 16.03
CA THR A 60 10.85 -0.85 16.36
C THR A 60 12.11 -0.43 15.60
N ALA A 61 11.99 -0.04 14.32
CA ALA A 61 13.11 0.42 13.50
C ALA A 61 13.80 1.66 14.07
N TYR A 62 13.03 2.66 14.50
CA TYR A 62 13.57 3.87 15.11
C TYR A 62 13.97 3.68 16.57
N ALA A 63 13.31 2.78 17.32
CA ALA A 63 13.72 2.44 18.68
C ALA A 63 15.10 1.76 18.69
N THR A 64 15.31 0.79 17.82
CA THR A 64 16.62 0.15 17.60
C THR A 64 17.65 1.15 17.09
N ARG A 65 17.27 2.08 16.20
CA ARG A 65 18.15 3.19 15.78
C ARG A 65 18.56 4.10 16.93
N ALA A 66 17.62 4.43 17.82
CA ALA A 66 17.88 5.25 19.00
C ALA A 66 18.84 4.52 19.97
N TYR A 67 18.71 3.21 20.13
CA TYR A 67 19.67 2.41 20.91
C TYR A 67 21.07 2.40 20.26
N GLY A 68 21.15 2.17 18.95
CA GLY A 68 22.40 2.21 18.18
C GLY A 68 23.07 3.59 18.14
N SER A 69 22.34 4.66 18.46
CA SER A 69 22.92 6.00 18.65
C SER A 69 23.73 6.20 19.93
N VAL A 70 23.68 5.23 20.84
CA VAL A 70 24.50 5.20 22.06
C VAL A 70 25.55 4.08 21.98
N HIS A 71 25.25 3.00 21.26
CA HIS A 71 26.12 1.83 21.10
C HIS A 71 26.56 1.68 19.63
N TYR A 72 27.56 2.47 19.22
CA TYR A 72 28.01 2.52 17.81
C TYR A 72 28.75 1.26 17.34
N ASP A 73 29.19 0.42 18.28
CA ASP A 73 29.97 -0.79 18.02
C ASP A 73 29.09 -2.01 17.72
N ASP A 74 27.77 -1.92 17.97
CA ASP A 74 26.86 -3.04 17.78
C ASP A 74 26.35 -3.12 16.32
N ALA A 75 27.06 -3.93 15.54
CA ALA A 75 26.69 -4.19 14.14
C ALA A 75 25.32 -4.87 14.00
N GLN A 76 24.88 -5.67 14.98
CA GLN A 76 23.60 -6.38 14.90
C GLN A 76 22.44 -5.39 15.02
N VAL A 77 22.55 -4.41 15.93
CA VAL A 77 21.52 -3.37 16.07
C VAL A 77 21.44 -2.49 14.82
N TYR A 78 22.58 -2.14 14.22
CA TYR A 78 22.60 -1.41 12.95
C TYR A 78 21.86 -2.18 11.83
N THR A 79 22.18 -3.46 11.67
CA THR A 79 21.56 -4.33 10.66
C THR A 79 20.05 -4.47 10.92
N ALA A 80 19.65 -4.74 12.17
CA ALA A 80 18.24 -4.87 12.54
C ALA A 80 17.45 -3.58 12.25
N SER A 81 17.98 -2.42 12.64
CA SER A 81 17.34 -1.13 12.39
C SER A 81 17.19 -0.87 10.88
N THR A 82 18.23 -1.14 10.09
CA THR A 82 18.23 -0.93 8.64
C THR A 82 17.23 -1.86 7.96
N LEU A 83 17.21 -3.15 8.32
CA LEU A 83 16.24 -4.11 7.77
C LEU A 83 14.80 -3.66 8.03
N LEU A 84 14.47 -3.26 9.26
CA LEU A 84 13.12 -2.82 9.61
C LEU A 84 12.71 -1.54 8.85
N LEU A 85 13.64 -0.60 8.62
CA LEU A 85 13.39 0.58 7.79
C LEU A 85 13.08 0.21 6.33
N TYR A 86 13.70 -0.84 5.80
CA TYR A 86 13.47 -1.31 4.44
C TYR A 86 12.13 -2.01 4.28
N ILE A 87 11.69 -2.72 5.32
CA ILE A 87 10.47 -3.53 5.30
C ILE A 87 9.19 -2.68 5.33
N ALA A 88 9.20 -1.56 6.06
CA ALA A 88 7.98 -0.78 6.27
C ALA A 88 7.35 -0.14 5.00
N PRO A 89 8.12 0.50 4.09
CA PRO A 89 7.55 1.19 2.93
C PRO A 89 6.72 0.30 2.00
N PRO A 90 7.15 -0.93 1.65
CA PRO A 90 6.34 -1.79 0.78
C PRO A 90 5.05 -2.28 1.45
N ILE A 91 5.03 -2.45 2.77
CA ILE A 91 3.80 -2.73 3.52
C ILE A 91 2.84 -1.53 3.44
N PHE A 92 3.34 -0.28 3.55
CA PHE A 92 2.51 0.91 3.32
C PHE A 92 1.95 0.99 1.90
N GLN A 93 2.76 0.62 0.90
CA GLN A 93 2.29 0.55 -0.49
C GLN A 93 1.18 -0.49 -0.65
N LEU A 94 1.30 -1.65 0.02
CA LEU A 94 0.27 -2.67 0.03
C LEU A 94 -1.01 -2.20 0.74
N ALA A 95 -0.90 -1.40 1.80
CA ALA A 95 -2.05 -0.77 2.46
C ALA A 95 -2.78 0.21 1.51
N ASN A 96 -2.05 1.04 0.75
CA ASN A 96 -2.64 1.91 -0.26
C ASN A 96 -3.39 1.11 -1.35
N LEU A 97 -2.80 0.01 -1.82
CA LEU A 97 -3.45 -0.90 -2.78
C LEU A 97 -4.71 -1.54 -2.21
N GLN A 98 -4.71 -1.91 -0.93
CA GLN A 98 -5.91 -2.44 -0.28
C GLN A 98 -7.04 -1.41 -0.25
N ILE A 99 -6.72 -0.14 0.04
CA ILE A 99 -7.70 0.95 0.05
C ILE A 99 -8.21 1.23 -1.38
N LEU A 100 -7.33 1.20 -2.39
CA LEU A 100 -7.74 1.26 -3.79
C LEU A 100 -8.69 0.10 -4.16
N GLY A 101 -8.44 -1.11 -3.64
CA GLY A 101 -9.31 -2.27 -3.83
C GLY A 101 -10.70 -2.08 -3.21
N ARG A 102 -10.82 -1.37 -2.09
CA ARG A 102 -12.12 -0.98 -1.51
C ARG A 102 -12.82 0.06 -2.37
N LEU A 103 -12.07 0.98 -3.00
CA LEU A 103 -12.63 1.93 -3.94
C LEU A 103 -13.19 1.22 -5.19
N TYR A 104 -12.55 0.16 -5.65
CA TYR A 104 -13.07 -0.71 -6.72
C TYR A 104 -14.31 -1.50 -6.30
N HIS A 105 -14.44 -1.92 -5.03
CA HIS A 105 -15.71 -2.49 -4.54
C HIS A 105 -16.82 -1.45 -4.54
N PHE A 106 -16.51 -0.21 -4.14
CA PHE A 106 -17.48 0.87 -4.08
C PHE A 106 -17.90 1.38 -5.46
N VAL A 107 -17.00 1.40 -6.45
CA VAL A 107 -17.27 1.80 -7.84
C VAL A 107 -16.82 0.70 -8.81
N PRO A 108 -17.61 -0.38 -8.95
CA PRO A 108 -17.16 -1.60 -9.64
C PRO A 108 -17.08 -1.47 -11.16
N TYR A 109 -17.85 -0.56 -11.77
CA TYR A 109 -17.89 -0.35 -13.23
C TYR A 109 -16.57 0.05 -13.86
N PHE A 110 -15.73 0.73 -13.09
CA PHE A 110 -14.45 1.29 -13.54
C PHE A 110 -13.27 0.55 -12.91
N ALA A 111 -13.52 -0.56 -12.21
CA ALA A 111 -12.47 -1.42 -11.68
C ALA A 111 -11.71 -2.05 -12.85
N LEU A 112 -10.40 -1.81 -12.92
CA LEU A 112 -9.53 -2.37 -13.97
C LEU A 112 -9.36 -3.88 -13.81
N MET A 113 -9.38 -4.33 -12.56
CA MET A 113 -9.19 -5.72 -12.20
C MET A 113 -9.99 -6.03 -10.93
N HIS A 114 -10.26 -7.31 -10.73
CA HIS A 114 -10.93 -7.79 -9.52
C HIS A 114 -10.12 -7.39 -8.27
N PRO A 115 -10.73 -6.75 -7.26
CA PRO A 115 -10.00 -6.21 -6.11
C PRO A 115 -9.18 -7.25 -5.32
N ALA A 116 -9.75 -8.44 -5.11
CA ALA A 116 -9.04 -9.50 -4.38
C ALA A 116 -7.82 -10.03 -5.16
N ARG A 117 -7.92 -10.09 -6.49
CA ARG A 117 -6.84 -10.57 -7.37
C ARG A 117 -5.72 -9.54 -7.40
N MET A 118 -6.07 -8.26 -7.58
CA MET A 118 -5.15 -7.14 -7.45
C MET A 118 -4.32 -7.26 -6.17
N PHE A 119 -4.99 -7.35 -5.03
CA PHE A 119 -4.31 -7.42 -3.74
C PHE A 119 -3.36 -8.62 -3.65
N LEU A 120 -3.81 -9.82 -4.03
CA LEU A 120 -2.98 -11.03 -3.95
C LEU A 120 -1.76 -10.96 -4.88
N THR A 121 -1.93 -10.47 -6.11
CA THR A 121 -0.83 -10.30 -7.07
C THR A 121 0.21 -9.34 -6.55
N PHE A 122 -0.21 -8.14 -6.12
CA PHE A 122 0.73 -7.13 -5.65
C PHE A 122 1.35 -7.53 -4.31
N ALA A 123 0.62 -8.19 -3.40
CA ALA A 123 1.19 -8.73 -2.17
C ALA A 123 2.30 -9.77 -2.47
N SER A 124 2.10 -10.62 -3.48
CA SER A 124 3.09 -11.61 -3.90
C SER A 124 4.34 -10.97 -4.50
N ILE A 125 4.15 -9.98 -5.38
CA ILE A 125 5.26 -9.19 -5.95
C ILE A 125 6.02 -8.47 -4.82
N THR A 126 5.29 -7.85 -3.88
CA THR A 126 5.87 -7.20 -2.70
C THR A 126 6.68 -8.19 -1.87
N ALA A 127 6.19 -9.39 -1.62
CA ALA A 127 6.94 -10.40 -0.87
C ALA A 127 8.28 -10.75 -1.55
N VAL A 128 8.31 -10.88 -2.88
CA VAL A 128 9.57 -11.13 -3.62
C VAL A 128 10.52 -9.94 -3.51
N ILE A 129 10.00 -8.71 -3.68
CA ILE A 129 10.77 -7.48 -3.51
C ILE A 129 11.39 -7.40 -2.11
N GLU A 130 10.62 -7.73 -1.09
CA GLU A 130 11.05 -7.73 0.31
C GLU A 130 12.16 -8.75 0.58
N ILE A 131 12.05 -9.95 0.01
CA ILE A 131 13.10 -10.96 0.11
C ILE A 131 14.41 -10.44 -0.50
N LEU A 132 14.35 -9.82 -1.68
CA LEU A 132 15.53 -9.22 -2.33
C LEU A 132 16.13 -8.09 -1.48
N ALA A 133 15.29 -7.23 -0.89
CA ALA A 133 15.72 -6.13 -0.04
C ALA A 133 16.42 -6.65 1.24
N VAL A 134 15.79 -7.59 1.94
CA VAL A 134 16.33 -8.19 3.17
C VAL A 134 17.65 -8.90 2.90
N MET A 135 17.72 -9.72 1.84
CA MET A 135 18.96 -10.40 1.46
C MET A 135 20.06 -9.40 1.07
N GLY A 136 19.71 -8.36 0.31
CA GLY A 136 20.64 -7.30 -0.07
C GLY A 136 21.26 -6.60 1.13
N VAL A 137 20.43 -6.16 2.08
CA VAL A 137 20.88 -5.50 3.32
C VAL A 137 21.69 -6.46 4.20
N ALA A 138 21.29 -7.73 4.30
CA ALA A 138 22.00 -8.74 5.09
C ALA A 138 23.43 -8.98 4.57
N TYR A 139 23.61 -9.06 3.25
CA TYR A 139 24.94 -9.19 2.65
C TYR A 139 25.76 -7.90 2.76
N LEU A 140 25.16 -6.73 2.52
CA LEU A 140 25.85 -5.44 2.66
C LEU A 140 26.29 -5.14 4.10
N SER A 141 25.54 -5.62 5.10
CA SER A 141 25.85 -5.38 6.50
C SER A 141 26.93 -6.31 7.05
N ASN A 142 27.18 -7.46 6.40
CA ASN A 142 28.13 -8.45 6.89
C ASN A 142 29.54 -8.22 6.30
N ARG A 143 30.38 -7.53 7.09
CA ARG A 143 31.76 -7.17 6.71
C ARG A 143 32.71 -8.38 6.59
N SER A 144 32.32 -9.56 7.07
CA SER A 144 33.14 -10.77 6.97
C SER A 144 32.97 -11.52 5.65
N LEU A 145 32.03 -11.10 4.79
CA LEU A 145 31.78 -11.76 3.53
C LEU A 145 32.81 -11.40 2.44
N PRO A 146 33.10 -12.31 1.50
CA PRO A 146 33.91 -12.01 0.34
C PRO A 146 33.31 -10.89 -0.51
N GLU A 147 34.16 -10.11 -1.20
CA GLU A 147 33.73 -8.97 -2.03
C GLU A 147 32.63 -9.32 -3.04
N LYS A 148 32.73 -10.51 -3.66
CA LYS A 148 31.72 -11.01 -4.60
C LYS A 148 30.32 -11.13 -3.97
N SER A 149 30.24 -11.54 -2.70
CA SER A 149 28.96 -11.66 -1.97
C SER A 149 28.40 -10.28 -1.63
N THR A 150 29.26 -9.32 -1.28
CA THR A 150 28.87 -7.92 -1.05
C THR A 150 28.34 -7.26 -2.32
N GLN A 151 28.98 -7.49 -3.48
CA GLN A 151 28.51 -7.01 -4.78
C GLN A 151 27.17 -7.63 -5.17
N MET A 152 26.96 -8.92 -4.86
CA MET A 152 25.65 -9.57 -5.04
C MET A 152 24.59 -8.90 -4.15
N GLY A 153 24.92 -8.62 -2.89
CA GLY A 153 24.03 -7.89 -1.97
C GLY A 153 23.63 -6.51 -2.47
N ASP A 154 24.60 -5.74 -2.97
CA ASP A 154 24.37 -4.44 -3.60
C ASP A 154 23.42 -4.54 -4.81
N ALA A 155 23.65 -5.52 -5.69
CA ALA A 155 22.79 -5.76 -6.84
C ALA A 155 21.36 -6.14 -6.42
N MET A 156 21.20 -6.99 -5.40
CA MET A 156 19.88 -7.38 -4.86
C MET A 156 19.15 -6.19 -4.24
N ALA A 157 19.84 -5.36 -3.44
CA ALA A 157 19.27 -4.15 -2.85
C ALA A 157 18.82 -3.15 -3.93
N LYS A 158 19.65 -2.89 -4.94
CA LYS A 158 19.31 -2.01 -6.08
C LYS A 158 18.15 -2.55 -6.90
N ALA A 159 18.14 -3.86 -7.18
CA ALA A 159 17.03 -4.50 -7.88
C ALA A 159 15.71 -4.36 -7.12
N SER A 160 15.73 -4.55 -5.79
CA SER A 160 14.54 -4.40 -4.96
C SER A 160 13.95 -2.99 -5.05
N LEU A 161 14.79 -1.95 -4.99
CA LEU A 161 14.37 -0.55 -5.08
C LEU A 161 13.77 -0.20 -6.45
N VAL A 162 14.37 -0.69 -7.54
CA VAL A 162 13.83 -0.51 -8.91
C VAL A 162 12.47 -1.18 -9.05
N LEU A 163 12.30 -2.39 -8.51
CA LEU A 163 11.02 -3.09 -8.52
C LEU A 163 9.97 -2.38 -7.64
N GLN A 164 10.36 -1.79 -6.51
CA GLN A 164 9.47 -0.94 -5.70
C GLN A 164 8.98 0.28 -6.51
N LEU A 165 9.87 0.97 -7.22
CA LEU A 165 9.51 2.09 -8.11
C LEU A 165 8.52 1.65 -9.18
N LEU A 166 8.76 0.50 -9.82
CA LEU A 166 7.86 -0.05 -10.83
C LEU A 166 6.47 -0.36 -10.23
N GLN A 167 6.42 -0.97 -9.05
CA GLN A 167 5.17 -1.27 -8.37
C GLN A 167 4.37 -0.01 -8.02
N ILE A 168 5.04 1.03 -7.54
CA ILE A 168 4.43 2.33 -7.25
C ILE A 168 3.92 2.98 -8.56
N ALA A 169 4.71 2.95 -9.63
CA ALA A 169 4.33 3.48 -10.93
C ALA A 169 3.08 2.78 -11.51
N ILE A 170 3.01 1.45 -11.42
CA ILE A 170 1.83 0.68 -11.83
C ILE A 170 0.62 1.07 -10.96
N THR A 171 0.80 1.22 -9.65
CA THR A 171 -0.28 1.64 -8.75
C THR A 171 -0.79 3.04 -9.11
N LEU A 172 0.11 3.98 -9.41
CA LEU A 172 -0.26 5.32 -9.87
C LEU A 172 -1.00 5.29 -11.20
N LEU A 173 -0.57 4.47 -12.16
CA LEU A 173 -1.27 4.30 -13.43
C LEU A 173 -2.70 3.81 -13.19
N MET A 174 -2.87 2.78 -12.35
CA MET A 174 -4.19 2.27 -11.99
C MET A 174 -5.08 3.34 -11.34
N LEU A 175 -4.49 4.17 -10.46
CA LEU A 175 -5.18 5.28 -9.80
C LEU A 175 -5.60 6.36 -10.81
N ILE A 176 -4.70 6.73 -11.74
CA ILE A 176 -4.93 7.71 -12.80
C ILE A 176 -6.01 7.24 -13.77
N THR A 177 -5.94 6.00 -14.24
CA THR A 177 -6.97 5.45 -15.13
C THR A 177 -8.32 5.39 -14.41
N PHE A 178 -8.37 4.93 -13.17
CA PHE A 178 -9.60 4.91 -12.39
C PHE A 178 -10.18 6.32 -12.19
N HIS A 179 -9.34 7.30 -11.88
CA HIS A 179 -9.76 8.70 -11.74
C HIS A 179 -10.31 9.25 -13.07
N HIS A 180 -9.58 9.04 -14.17
CA HIS A 180 -9.98 9.53 -15.49
C HIS A 180 -11.35 9.01 -15.90
N VAL A 181 -11.57 7.69 -15.78
CA VAL A 181 -12.84 7.06 -16.14
C VAL A 181 -13.96 7.47 -15.16
N SER A 182 -13.66 7.61 -13.85
CA SER A 182 -14.63 8.10 -12.86
C SER A 182 -15.09 9.54 -13.13
N ARG A 183 -14.20 10.40 -13.67
CA ARG A 183 -14.55 11.76 -14.09
C ARG A 183 -15.46 11.75 -15.31
N GLN A 184 -15.16 10.92 -16.31
CA GLN A 184 -16.02 10.75 -17.49
C GLN A 184 -17.43 10.28 -17.11
N GLY A 185 -17.52 9.35 -16.15
CA GLY A 185 -18.79 8.88 -15.58
C GLY A 185 -19.52 9.87 -14.65
N LYS A 186 -18.97 11.06 -14.41
CA LYS A 186 -19.49 12.09 -13.48
C LYS A 186 -19.69 11.60 -12.02
N ILE A 187 -19.01 10.52 -11.63
CA ILE A 187 -19.08 9.93 -10.28
C ILE A 187 -18.24 10.73 -9.27
N THR A 188 -17.19 11.43 -9.73
CA THR A 188 -16.33 12.28 -8.88
C THR A 188 -17.02 13.51 -8.28
N LYS A 189 -18.32 13.70 -8.53
CA LYS A 189 -19.14 14.65 -7.78
C LYS A 189 -19.36 14.22 -6.33
N SER A 190 -19.29 12.92 -6.05
CA SER A 190 -19.44 12.40 -4.68
C SER A 190 -18.14 12.61 -3.89
N PRO A 191 -18.18 13.34 -2.74
CA PRO A 191 -17.00 13.53 -1.90
C PRO A 191 -16.46 12.21 -1.32
N ARG A 192 -17.29 11.15 -1.28
CA ARG A 192 -16.90 9.81 -0.83
C ARG A 192 -15.95 9.10 -1.77
N VAL A 193 -15.92 9.48 -3.05
CA VAL A 193 -14.94 8.97 -4.03
C VAL A 193 -13.75 9.91 -4.12
N THR A 194 -14.00 11.21 -4.21
CA THR A 194 -12.95 12.21 -4.46
C THR A 194 -11.98 12.35 -3.29
N ARG A 195 -12.45 12.28 -2.04
CA ARG A 195 -11.56 12.42 -0.87
C ARG A 195 -10.60 11.23 -0.71
N PRO A 196 -11.05 9.95 -0.69
CA PRO A 196 -10.12 8.81 -0.66
C PRO A 196 -9.15 8.80 -1.84
N LEU A 197 -9.61 9.23 -3.02
CA LEU A 197 -8.78 9.30 -4.22
C LEU A 197 -7.67 10.35 -4.06
N ALA A 198 -7.99 11.55 -3.56
CA ALA A 198 -7.01 12.59 -3.26
C ALA A 198 -5.96 12.12 -2.24
N ILE A 199 -6.40 11.44 -1.17
CA ILE A 199 -5.49 10.90 -0.15
C ILE A 199 -4.60 9.81 -0.74
N LEU A 200 -5.14 8.91 -1.57
CA LEU A 200 -4.36 7.91 -2.28
C LEU A 200 -3.31 8.53 -3.20
N TYR A 201 -3.63 9.62 -3.90
CA TYR A 201 -2.64 10.35 -4.70
C TYR A 201 -1.53 10.92 -3.84
N THR A 202 -1.88 11.61 -2.76
CA THR A 202 -0.89 12.23 -1.87
C THR A 202 0.00 11.17 -1.22
N THR A 203 -0.57 10.12 -0.65
CA THR A 203 0.17 9.06 0.03
C THR A 203 1.04 8.25 -0.94
N THR A 204 0.53 7.91 -2.12
CA THR A 204 1.33 7.21 -3.15
C THR A 204 2.44 8.12 -3.70
N GLY A 205 2.19 9.43 -3.84
CA GLY A 205 3.21 10.41 -4.22
C GLY A 205 4.31 10.56 -3.16
N LEU A 206 3.96 10.56 -1.88
CA LEU A 206 4.93 10.56 -0.77
C LEU A 206 5.78 9.29 -0.76
N LEU A 207 5.18 8.11 -1.00
CA LEU A 207 5.92 6.85 -1.13
C LEU A 207 6.82 6.84 -2.37
N LEU A 208 6.39 7.44 -3.49
CA LEU A 208 7.22 7.61 -4.68
C LEU A 208 8.43 8.49 -4.37
N LEU A 209 8.23 9.65 -3.74
CA LEU A 209 9.31 10.56 -3.35
C LEU A 209 10.37 9.85 -2.49
N ARG A 210 9.91 9.13 -1.45
CA ARG A 210 10.79 8.34 -0.59
C ARG A 210 11.57 7.29 -1.36
N THR A 211 10.88 6.54 -2.23
CA THR A 211 11.51 5.43 -2.95
C THR A 211 12.50 5.94 -4.01
N LEU A 212 12.22 7.10 -4.63
CA LEU A 212 13.17 7.79 -5.50
C LEU A 212 14.41 8.21 -4.75
N TYR A 213 14.26 8.84 -3.57
CA TYR A 213 15.40 9.19 -2.71
C TYR A 213 16.22 7.95 -2.33
N ALA A 214 15.57 6.89 -1.83
CA ALA A 214 16.25 5.66 -1.43
C ALA A 214 17.00 5.00 -2.60
N THR A 215 16.41 5.03 -3.80
CA THR A 215 17.04 4.55 -5.05
C THR A 215 18.27 5.39 -5.37
N ILE A 216 18.13 6.72 -5.46
CA ILE A 216 19.26 7.61 -5.75
C ILE A 216 20.38 7.38 -4.72
N TYR A 217 20.05 7.35 -3.44
CA TYR A 217 21.00 7.10 -2.36
C TYR A 217 21.78 5.80 -2.53
N HIS A 218 21.11 4.68 -2.85
CA HIS A 218 21.78 3.39 -3.08
C HIS A 218 22.60 3.33 -4.36
N PHE A 219 22.17 4.00 -5.42
CA PHE A 219 22.92 4.04 -6.67
C PHE A 219 24.14 4.96 -6.58
N THR A 220 24.08 6.01 -5.74
CA THR A 220 25.24 6.87 -5.48
C THR A 220 26.19 6.27 -4.45
N THR A 221 25.71 5.45 -3.51
CA THR A 221 26.57 4.87 -2.47
C THR A 221 27.33 3.65 -3.01
N PRO A 222 28.67 3.63 -2.96
CA PRO A 222 29.44 2.47 -3.39
C PRO A 222 29.25 1.29 -2.43
N ALA A 223 29.33 0.07 -2.96
CA ALA A 223 29.12 -1.17 -2.18
C ALA A 223 30.14 -1.34 -1.03
N ASN A 224 31.35 -0.79 -1.18
CA ASN A 224 32.40 -0.75 -0.16
C ASN A 224 32.78 0.72 0.16
N PRO A 225 32.00 1.39 1.00
CA PRO A 225 32.20 2.80 1.32
C PRO A 225 33.51 3.09 2.06
N THR A 226 34.04 2.14 2.83
CA THR A 226 35.37 2.28 3.48
C THR A 226 36.52 2.33 2.48
N LEU A 227 36.43 1.60 1.36
CA LEU A 227 37.42 1.66 0.28
C LEU A 227 37.28 2.95 -0.55
N ALA A 228 36.04 3.39 -0.79
CA ALA A 228 35.75 4.61 -1.55
C ALA A 228 36.18 5.90 -0.82
N LEU A 229 36.16 5.92 0.51
CA LEU A 229 36.66 7.04 1.31
C LEU A 229 38.20 7.10 1.36
N GLN A 230 38.89 6.00 1.03
CA GLN A 230 40.35 5.93 0.96
C GLN A 230 40.88 6.43 -0.41
N ASP A 231 40.05 6.33 -1.46
CA ASP A 231 40.41 6.71 -2.82
C ASP A 231 40.16 8.22 -3.06
N GLN A 232 41.21 9.01 -2.90
CA GLN A 232 41.19 10.47 -3.10
C GLN A 232 40.92 10.88 -4.56
N ASN A 233 40.89 9.92 -5.50
CA ASN A 233 40.66 10.13 -6.92
C ASN A 233 39.30 9.58 -7.41
N GLY A 234 38.48 9.02 -6.52
CA GLY A 234 37.13 8.55 -6.86
C GLY A 234 36.19 9.71 -7.20
N PRO A 235 35.13 9.49 -8.00
CA PRO A 235 34.17 10.54 -8.32
C PRO A 235 33.65 11.14 -7.02
N ALA A 236 33.83 12.46 -6.85
CA ALA A 236 33.40 13.20 -5.69
C ALA A 236 31.92 12.90 -5.42
N LEU A 237 31.67 11.99 -4.49
CA LEU A 237 30.32 11.69 -4.03
C LEU A 237 29.67 13.01 -3.64
N PRO A 238 28.42 13.29 -4.03
CA PRO A 238 27.70 14.42 -3.49
C PRO A 238 27.53 14.18 -1.98
N SER A 239 28.50 14.65 -1.19
CA SER A 239 28.54 14.61 0.27
C SER A 239 27.27 15.22 0.89
N ILE A 240 26.54 16.00 0.09
CA ILE A 240 25.20 16.50 0.40
C ILE A 240 24.18 15.37 0.64
N LEU A 241 24.14 14.29 -0.15
CA LEU A 241 23.12 13.22 -0.02
C LEU A 241 23.39 12.24 1.13
N LEU A 242 24.64 12.21 1.62
CA LEU A 242 25.09 11.38 2.75
C LEU A 242 24.75 11.98 4.11
N ARG A 243 24.11 13.16 4.13
CA ARG A 243 23.70 13.81 5.38
C ARG A 243 22.46 13.14 5.97
N GLU A 244 22.49 12.88 7.28
CA GLU A 244 21.34 12.32 8.00
C GLU A 244 20.08 13.16 7.85
N VAL A 245 20.21 14.48 7.72
CA VAL A 245 19.07 15.39 7.54
C VAL A 245 18.25 15.02 6.31
N TYR A 246 18.88 14.65 5.18
CA TYR A 246 18.14 14.23 4.00
C TYR A 246 17.47 12.88 4.19
N PHE A 247 18.12 11.95 4.90
CA PHE A 247 17.49 10.69 5.27
C PHE A 247 16.22 10.94 6.10
N LEU A 248 16.29 11.78 7.13
CA LEU A 248 15.13 12.09 7.98
C LEU A 248 14.01 12.82 7.21
N VAL A 249 14.36 13.76 6.32
CA VAL A 249 13.38 14.58 5.58
C VAL A 249 12.81 13.86 4.36
N LEU A 250 13.60 13.08 3.63
CA LEU A 250 13.20 12.46 2.36
C LEU A 250 12.87 10.97 2.48
N ASP A 251 13.32 10.27 3.53
CA ASP A 251 12.94 8.88 3.78
C ASP A 251 11.88 8.78 4.89
N SER A 252 12.17 9.32 6.09
CA SER A 252 11.32 9.15 7.27
C SER A 252 10.03 9.98 7.22
N THR A 253 10.17 11.26 6.85
CA THR A 253 9.05 12.23 6.90
C THR A 253 7.92 11.88 5.91
N PRO A 254 8.15 11.47 4.65
CA PRO A 254 7.07 11.11 3.74
C PRO A 254 6.24 9.92 4.25
N ILE A 255 6.87 8.94 4.91
CA ILE A 255 6.18 7.81 5.51
C ILE A 255 5.39 8.25 6.75
N LEU A 256 5.97 9.13 7.58
CA LEU A 256 5.26 9.72 8.73
C LEU A 256 4.01 10.50 8.29
N LEU A 257 4.13 11.34 7.26
CA LEU A 257 3.00 12.07 6.68
C LEU A 257 1.95 11.11 6.12
N THR A 258 2.37 10.01 5.50
CA THR A 258 1.45 8.98 4.99
C THR A 258 0.61 8.35 6.11
N THR A 259 1.23 7.98 7.23
CA THR A 259 0.49 7.40 8.36
C THR A 259 -0.43 8.43 9.03
N ILE A 260 0.01 9.69 9.16
CA ILE A 260 -0.82 10.79 9.71
C ILE A 260 -2.03 11.07 8.81
N LEU A 261 -1.85 11.12 7.49
CA LEU A 261 -2.94 11.32 6.54
C LEU A 261 -4.00 10.22 6.65
N TRP A 262 -3.59 8.96 6.74
CA TRP A 262 -4.53 7.85 6.92
C TRP A 262 -5.18 7.81 8.29
N ASN A 263 -4.52 8.34 9.31
CA ASN A 263 -5.11 8.54 10.64
C ASN A 263 -6.20 9.62 10.64
N ILE A 264 -5.93 10.78 10.05
CA ILE A 264 -6.90 11.90 10.01
C ILE A 264 -8.07 11.53 9.09
N PHE A 265 -7.76 11.01 7.90
CA PHE A 265 -8.74 10.71 6.87
C PHE A 265 -8.96 9.20 6.73
N HIS A 266 -9.36 8.58 7.84
CA HIS A 266 -9.55 7.15 7.89
C HIS A 266 -10.49 6.65 6.78
N PRO A 267 -10.11 5.60 6.00
CA PRO A 267 -10.88 5.16 4.83
C PRO A 267 -12.36 4.86 5.13
N ARG A 268 -12.65 4.40 6.36
CA ARG A 268 -14.01 4.06 6.81
C ARG A 268 -14.96 5.26 6.86
N SER A 269 -14.42 6.47 7.03
CA SER A 269 -15.23 7.69 7.05
C SER A 269 -15.89 7.98 5.70
N TYR A 270 -15.37 7.38 4.62
CA TYR A 270 -15.81 7.61 3.24
C TYR A 270 -16.38 6.37 2.56
N LEU A 271 -15.82 5.19 2.88
CA LEU A 271 -16.19 3.92 2.25
C LEU A 271 -17.05 3.04 3.18
N PRO A 272 -18.07 2.33 2.66
CA PRO A 272 -18.94 1.45 3.45
C PRO A 272 -18.18 0.25 4.06
N ALA A 273 -18.74 -0.34 5.13
CA ALA A 273 -18.15 -1.51 5.80
C ALA A 273 -18.32 -2.77 4.96
N ASP A 274 -19.51 -2.91 4.38
CA ASP A 274 -19.89 -4.05 3.57
C ASP A 274 -19.34 -3.89 2.16
N ASP A 275 -18.49 -4.82 1.73
CA ASP A 275 -17.97 -4.90 0.35
C ASP A 275 -19.06 -5.12 -0.71
N THR A 276 -20.28 -5.47 -0.25
CA THR A 276 -21.47 -5.62 -1.09
C THR A 276 -22.14 -4.29 -1.46
N ARG A 277 -21.82 -3.20 -0.77
CA ARG A 277 -22.39 -1.87 -1.06
C ARG A 277 -21.55 -1.16 -2.10
N TYR A 278 -22.21 -0.74 -3.18
CA TYR A 278 -21.59 0.01 -4.26
C TYR A 278 -22.43 1.23 -4.63
N LEU A 279 -21.79 2.22 -5.22
CA LEU A 279 -22.42 3.45 -5.70
C LEU A 279 -23.04 3.21 -7.07
N ALA A 280 -24.31 3.55 -7.25
CA ALA A 280 -24.95 3.48 -8.55
C ALA A 280 -24.32 4.47 -9.54
N GLN A 281 -24.58 4.27 -10.83
CA GLN A 281 -24.03 5.08 -11.92
C GLN A 281 -24.47 6.56 -11.85
N ASP A 282 -25.48 6.90 -11.04
CA ASP A 282 -25.91 8.27 -10.72
C ASP A 282 -24.94 9.03 -9.80
N GLY A 283 -23.99 8.33 -9.17
CA GLY A 283 -23.02 8.92 -8.25
C GLY A 283 -23.60 9.31 -6.89
N GLN A 284 -24.84 8.93 -6.58
CA GLN A 284 -25.53 9.30 -5.32
C GLN A 284 -26.18 8.12 -4.61
N THR A 285 -26.83 7.21 -5.33
CA THR A 285 -27.59 6.10 -4.73
C THR A 285 -26.65 4.96 -4.34
N GLU A 286 -26.68 4.53 -3.08
CA GLU A 286 -26.00 3.29 -2.66
C GLU A 286 -26.90 2.08 -2.90
N LEU A 287 -26.35 1.04 -3.52
CA LEU A 287 -27.04 -0.22 -3.78
C LEU A 287 -26.28 -1.37 -3.11
N LYS A 288 -27.03 -2.37 -2.67
CA LYS A 288 -26.46 -3.63 -2.16
C LYS A 288 -26.49 -4.67 -3.28
N GLY A 289 -25.31 -5.14 -3.68
CA GLY A 289 -25.13 -6.16 -4.69
C GLY A 289 -24.78 -7.52 -4.09
N PRO A 290 -24.66 -8.57 -4.93
CA PRO A 290 -24.19 -9.89 -4.50
C PRO A 290 -22.70 -9.90 -4.10
N GLY A 291 -21.98 -8.78 -4.23
CA GLY A 291 -20.53 -8.69 -4.10
C GLY A 291 -19.79 -9.22 -5.33
N TRP A 292 -18.47 -9.08 -5.34
CA TRP A 292 -17.66 -9.74 -6.35
C TRP A 292 -17.57 -11.24 -6.02
N LYS A 293 -18.14 -12.09 -6.88
CA LYS A 293 -17.99 -13.54 -6.80
C LYS A 293 -16.81 -13.94 -7.70
N ASP A 294 -15.75 -14.47 -7.11
CA ASP A 294 -14.70 -15.18 -7.86
C ASP A 294 -14.79 -16.67 -7.50
N SER A 295 -15.06 -17.52 -8.49
CA SER A 295 -15.18 -18.97 -8.31
C SER A 295 -13.84 -19.69 -8.43
N ARG A 296 -12.75 -18.96 -8.68
CA ARG A 296 -11.40 -19.50 -8.87
C ARG A 296 -10.70 -19.72 -7.54
N SER A 297 -9.83 -20.74 -7.50
CA SER A 297 -9.01 -21.03 -6.33
C SER A 297 -7.90 -19.98 -6.14
N LEU A 298 -7.40 -19.84 -4.91
CA LEU A 298 -6.30 -18.92 -4.60
C LEU A 298 -5.02 -19.25 -5.39
N THR A 299 -4.78 -20.54 -5.67
CA THR A 299 -3.63 -21.03 -6.43
C THR A 299 -3.71 -20.67 -7.91
N GLU A 300 -4.89 -20.79 -8.54
CA GLU A 300 -5.11 -20.33 -9.92
C GLU A 300 -4.89 -18.82 -10.06
N THR A 301 -5.32 -18.05 -9.07
CA THR A 301 -5.12 -16.60 -9.04
C THR A 301 -3.65 -16.22 -8.88
N PHE A 302 -2.91 -16.98 -8.05
CA PHE A 302 -1.48 -16.77 -7.86
C PHE A 302 -0.67 -17.11 -9.12
N MET A 303 -0.99 -18.23 -9.78
CA MET A 303 -0.26 -18.69 -10.97
C MET A 303 -0.55 -17.87 -12.23
N ASN A 304 -1.74 -17.27 -12.34
CA ASN A 304 -2.10 -16.44 -13.48
C ASN A 304 -2.77 -15.11 -13.05
N PRO A 305 -1.99 -14.19 -12.47
CA PRO A 305 -2.53 -12.94 -11.92
C PRO A 305 -3.12 -12.02 -13.00
N PHE A 306 -2.58 -12.07 -14.22
CA PHE A 306 -3.00 -11.25 -15.36
C PHE A 306 -4.02 -11.94 -16.28
N ALA A 307 -4.51 -13.13 -15.94
CA ALA A 307 -5.53 -13.85 -16.72
C ALA A 307 -6.76 -12.99 -17.03
N SER A 308 -7.03 -11.97 -16.23
CA SER A 308 -8.12 -11.02 -16.41
C SER A 308 -7.96 -10.09 -17.62
N LEU A 309 -6.72 -9.81 -18.06
CA LEU A 309 -6.43 -8.98 -19.24
C LEU A 309 -6.56 -9.80 -20.53
N THR A 310 -6.30 -11.11 -20.46
CA THR A 310 -6.23 -12.01 -21.62
C THR A 310 -7.47 -12.91 -21.76
N HIS A 311 -8.11 -13.28 -20.66
CA HIS A 311 -9.29 -14.14 -20.58
C HIS A 311 -10.41 -13.42 -19.81
N ARG A 312 -11.24 -12.64 -20.51
CA ARG A 312 -12.60 -12.35 -20.04
C ARG A 312 -13.36 -13.68 -20.05
N ALA A 313 -13.44 -14.35 -18.91
CA ALA A 313 -14.30 -15.52 -18.77
C ALA A 313 -15.73 -15.10 -19.19
N ALA A 314 -16.28 -15.79 -20.19
CA ALA A 314 -17.52 -15.47 -20.87
C ALA A 314 -18.79 -15.67 -20.01
N HIS A 315 -18.68 -15.73 -18.70
CA HIS A 315 -19.77 -16.12 -17.82
C HIS A 315 -20.24 -14.96 -16.94
N GLU A 316 -21.51 -14.62 -17.16
CA GLU A 316 -22.35 -13.63 -16.47
C GLU A 316 -22.08 -12.15 -16.77
N LYS A 317 -23.11 -11.47 -17.27
CA LYS A 317 -23.15 -10.00 -17.34
C LYS A 317 -22.85 -9.43 -15.94
N PRO A 318 -21.99 -8.40 -15.82
CA PRO A 318 -21.64 -7.84 -14.53
C PRO A 318 -22.88 -7.50 -13.69
N PHE A 319 -22.84 -7.79 -12.38
CA PHE A 319 -24.01 -7.64 -11.50
C PHE A 319 -24.63 -6.24 -11.52
N TRP A 320 -23.79 -5.26 -11.81
CA TRP A 320 -24.13 -3.85 -11.83
C TRP A 320 -24.83 -3.38 -13.11
N GLU A 321 -24.93 -4.22 -14.14
CA GLU A 321 -25.79 -3.97 -15.32
C GLU A 321 -27.27 -4.30 -15.05
N ARG A 322 -27.55 -5.08 -14.00
CA ARG A 322 -28.91 -5.51 -13.63
C ARG A 322 -29.60 -4.56 -12.65
N ASN A 323 -28.95 -3.46 -12.29
CA ASN A 323 -29.38 -2.58 -11.21
C ASN A 323 -30.38 -1.47 -11.61
N GLY A 324 -30.72 -1.37 -12.91
CA GLY A 324 -31.66 -0.37 -13.43
C GLY A 324 -31.07 1.03 -13.66
N TYR A 325 -29.75 1.17 -13.57
CA TYR A 325 -29.02 2.40 -13.84
C TYR A 325 -28.06 2.17 -15.02
N ALA A 326 -27.96 3.16 -15.92
CA ALA A 326 -27.03 3.11 -17.04
C ALA A 326 -26.37 4.48 -17.28
N PHE A 327 -25.10 4.48 -17.69
CA PHE A 327 -24.45 5.69 -18.20
C PHE A 327 -25.12 6.08 -19.52
N GLY A 328 -25.86 7.18 -19.58
CA GLY A 328 -26.44 7.64 -20.84
C GLY A 328 -25.37 8.20 -21.78
N ARG A 329 -25.61 8.12 -23.09
CA ARG A 329 -24.70 8.60 -24.16
C ARG A 329 -24.29 10.09 -24.05
N SER A 330 -25.01 10.90 -23.27
CA SER A 330 -24.75 12.33 -22.99
C SER A 330 -24.20 12.58 -21.56
N GLY A 331 -23.90 11.51 -20.81
CA GLY A 331 -23.55 11.59 -19.40
C GLY A 331 -24.71 12.05 -18.49
N ARG A 332 -25.96 11.88 -18.95
CA ARG A 332 -27.16 11.85 -18.09
C ARG A 332 -27.43 10.38 -17.77
N VAL A 333 -27.63 10.07 -16.50
CA VAL A 333 -28.01 8.72 -16.09
C VAL A 333 -29.46 8.50 -16.46
N VAL A 334 -29.71 7.48 -17.27
CA VAL A 334 -31.07 7.06 -17.60
C VAL A 334 -31.42 6.00 -16.58
N ARG A 335 -32.39 6.30 -15.70
CA ARG A 335 -33.12 5.24 -15.00
C ARG A 335 -33.85 4.46 -16.09
N THR A 336 -33.38 3.26 -16.39
CA THR A 336 -34.08 2.40 -17.34
C THR A 336 -35.34 1.91 -16.63
N GLY A 337 -36.43 2.65 -16.81
CA GLY A 337 -37.75 2.20 -16.40
C GLY A 337 -38.07 0.91 -17.14
N GLY A 338 -37.99 -0.23 -16.46
CA GLY A 338 -38.20 -1.51 -17.12
C GLY A 338 -38.37 -2.64 -16.12
N GLN A 339 -39.65 -2.91 -15.77
CA GLN A 339 -40.29 -4.19 -15.44
C GLN A 339 -39.63 -5.22 -14.46
N GLY A 340 -38.36 -5.11 -14.07
CA GLY A 340 -37.68 -6.04 -13.17
C GLY A 340 -38.07 -5.88 -11.69
N GLY A 341 -38.45 -4.66 -11.28
CA GLY A 341 -38.88 -4.37 -9.90
C GLY A 341 -40.18 -5.06 -9.50
N ARG A 342 -41.07 -5.36 -10.47
CA ARG A 342 -42.32 -6.11 -10.20
C ARG A 342 -42.10 -7.62 -10.10
N ARG A 343 -41.04 -8.18 -10.68
CA ARG A 343 -40.76 -9.63 -10.57
C ARG A 343 -40.03 -10.01 -9.28
N ALA A 344 -39.15 -9.15 -8.77
CA ALA A 344 -38.46 -9.40 -7.50
C ALA A 344 -39.41 -9.32 -6.27
N ALA A 345 -40.43 -8.46 -6.33
CA ALA A 345 -41.47 -8.38 -5.30
C ALA A 345 -42.42 -9.60 -5.32
N ASN A 346 -42.71 -10.18 -6.50
CA ASN A 346 -43.55 -11.38 -6.58
C ASN A 346 -42.82 -12.68 -6.18
N GLN A 347 -41.49 -12.75 -6.32
CA GLN A 347 -40.72 -13.91 -5.85
C GLN A 347 -40.53 -13.94 -4.32
N THR A 348 -40.49 -12.77 -3.68
CA THR A 348 -40.48 -12.67 -2.22
C THR A 348 -41.84 -13.03 -1.62
N HIS A 349 -42.95 -12.75 -2.32
CA HIS A 349 -44.27 -13.14 -1.82
C HIS A 349 -44.58 -14.64 -2.01
N SER A 350 -44.08 -15.29 -3.07
CA SER A 350 -44.34 -16.72 -3.30
C SER A 350 -43.56 -17.67 -2.39
N GLN A 351 -42.40 -17.26 -1.86
CA GLN A 351 -41.64 -18.07 -0.90
C GLN A 351 -42.21 -18.04 0.53
N THR A 352 -42.96 -17.00 0.90
CA THR A 352 -43.67 -16.94 2.20
C THR A 352 -44.97 -17.75 2.26
N GLN A 353 -45.56 -18.13 1.12
CA GLN A 353 -46.79 -18.94 1.11
C GLN A 353 -46.55 -20.46 1.03
N SER A 354 -45.35 -20.93 0.68
CA SER A 354 -45.07 -22.37 0.55
C SER A 354 -44.57 -23.05 1.83
N HIS A 355 -44.47 -22.35 2.96
CA HIS A 355 -44.00 -22.90 4.25
C HIS A 355 -45.08 -22.93 5.36
N GLY A 356 -46.35 -22.71 5.02
CA GLY A 356 -47.44 -22.62 6.00
C GLY A 356 -48.48 -23.75 6.01
N VAL A 357 -48.31 -24.82 5.23
CA VAL A 357 -49.29 -25.92 5.17
C VAL A 357 -48.58 -27.26 5.07
N LEU A 358 -48.26 -27.87 6.21
CA LEU A 358 -48.08 -29.32 6.40
C LEU A 358 -47.77 -29.56 7.89
N GLY A 359 -48.79 -29.90 8.66
CA GLY A 359 -48.65 -30.18 10.09
C GLY A 359 -49.97 -30.30 10.85
N ALA A 360 -50.97 -30.98 10.27
CA ALA A 360 -52.13 -31.47 11.02
C ALA A 360 -52.64 -32.75 10.35
N GLN A 361 -52.81 -33.80 11.16
CA GLN A 361 -53.39 -35.13 10.92
C GLN A 361 -52.40 -36.31 10.97
N ALA A 362 -52.24 -36.84 12.18
CA ALA A 362 -52.32 -38.26 12.58
C ALA A 362 -51.68 -38.41 13.97
#